data_AF-A0A0R2MTY2-F1
#
_entry.id   AF-A0A0R2MTY2-F1
#
_cell.length_a   1.000
_cell.length_b   1.000
_cell.length_c   1.000
_cell.angle_alpha   90.00
_cell.angle_beta   90.00
_cell.angle_gamma   90.00
#
_symmetry.space_group_name_H-M   'P 1'
#
loop_
_entity.id
_entity.type
_entity.pdbx_description
1 polymer ?
#
loop_
_entity_poly.entity_id
_entity_poly.type
_entity_poly.pdbx_seq_one_letter_code
_entity_poly.pdbx_strand_id
1 'polypeptide(L)'
;MFSPQEHQQGLAYLSGQLSLDQLENHHLQRVLKHDGTKQLFFGECKADPTIKNSQIEKIQKQLKEQQAKDDQYRKSQLAHYQPLNYKPVSPEYYLKTAFSDAIMAALYARDEDYQRQRQAQGLKEAEWEMTKKQRQHQTRNRHEDGGMHL
;
A
#
# COMPACT_ATOMS: atom_id res chain seq x y z
N MET A 1 -8.34 15.53 14.05
CA MET A 1 -8.25 14.84 15.34
C MET A 1 -9.67 14.80 15.88
N PHE A 2 -10.14 13.63 16.30
CA PHE A 2 -11.46 13.46 16.88
C PHE A 2 -11.50 14.04 18.29
N SER A 3 -12.67 14.51 18.69
CA SER A 3 -12.95 14.96 20.05
C SER A 3 -13.01 13.76 21.01
N PRO A 4 -12.84 13.98 22.33
CA PRO A 4 -12.99 12.90 23.31
C PRO A 4 -14.36 12.20 23.26
N GLN A 5 -15.42 12.93 22.91
CA GLN A 5 -16.76 12.35 22.74
C GLN A 5 -16.81 11.42 21.52
N GLU A 6 -16.21 11.81 20.40
CA GLU A 6 -16.11 10.98 19.20
C GLU A 6 -15.22 9.74 19.44
N HIS A 7 -14.17 9.87 20.25
CA HIS A 7 -13.39 8.71 20.68
C HIS A 7 -14.25 7.72 21.49
N GLN A 8 -15.05 8.20 22.45
CA GLN A 8 -15.95 7.34 23.21
C GLN A 8 -16.99 6.66 22.33
N GLN A 9 -17.61 7.39 21.40
CA GLN A 9 -18.55 6.84 20.42
C GLN A 9 -17.89 5.78 19.53
N GLY A 10 -16.68 6.04 19.04
CA GLY A 10 -15.95 5.08 18.22
C GLY A 10 -15.55 3.82 18.99
N LEU A 11 -15.16 3.94 20.27
CA LEU A 11 -14.90 2.77 21.12
C LEU A 11 -16.20 2.00 21.47
N ALA A 12 -17.33 2.69 21.65
CA ALA A 12 -18.64 2.05 21.82
C ALA A 12 -19.03 1.26 20.56
N TYR A 13 -18.81 1.80 19.37
CA TYR A 13 -18.99 1.06 18.12
C TYR A 13 -18.08 -0.17 18.04
N LEU A 14 -16.78 0.00 18.29
CA LEU A 14 -15.79 -1.09 18.17
C LEU A 14 -15.99 -2.21 19.22
N SER A 15 -16.64 -1.91 20.34
CA SER A 15 -17.03 -2.91 21.34
C SER A 15 -18.37 -3.59 21.04
N GLY A 16 -19.11 -3.12 20.02
CA GLY A 16 -20.42 -3.64 19.62
C GLY A 16 -21.59 -3.06 20.39
N GLN A 17 -21.39 -1.98 21.17
CA GLN A 17 -22.44 -1.31 21.93
C GLN A 17 -23.29 -0.36 21.07
N LEU A 18 -22.74 0.09 19.94
CA LEU A 18 -23.34 1.06 19.05
C LEU A 18 -23.14 0.61 17.60
N SER A 19 -24.10 0.88 16.71
CA SER A 19 -24.01 0.55 15.29
C SER A 19 -23.41 1.71 14.48
N LEU A 20 -22.81 1.40 13.32
CA LEU A 20 -22.06 2.39 12.55
C LEU A 20 -22.92 3.60 12.13
N ASP A 21 -24.20 3.37 11.84
CA ASP A 21 -25.20 4.38 11.46
C ASP A 21 -25.63 5.29 12.61
N GLN A 22 -25.39 4.90 13.86
CA GLN A 22 -25.65 5.72 15.05
C GLN A 22 -24.54 6.73 15.35
N LEU A 23 -23.41 6.68 14.63
CA LEU A 23 -22.34 7.66 14.76
C LEU A 23 -22.71 8.94 14.00
N GLU A 24 -22.76 10.08 14.65
CA GLU A 24 -23.09 11.36 13.99
C GLU A 24 -22.01 11.81 13.00
N ASN A 25 -20.73 11.57 13.31
CA ASN A 25 -19.63 12.01 12.47
C ASN A 25 -19.35 11.02 11.32
N HIS A 26 -19.59 11.44 10.08
CA HIS A 26 -19.30 10.65 8.88
C HIS A 26 -17.82 10.32 8.66
N HIS A 27 -16.90 11.18 9.07
CA HIS A 27 -15.46 10.88 9.02
C HIS A 27 -15.11 9.76 9.99
N LEU A 28 -15.68 9.78 11.19
CA LEU A 28 -15.53 8.70 12.16
C LEU A 28 -16.07 7.38 11.60
N GLN A 29 -17.27 7.40 10.99
CA GLN A 29 -17.82 6.23 10.31
C GLN A 29 -16.86 5.65 9.27
N ARG A 30 -16.28 6.52 8.41
CA ARG A 30 -15.35 6.11 7.35
C ARG A 30 -14.08 5.47 7.92
N VAL A 31 -13.52 6.06 8.98
CA VAL A 31 -12.34 5.55 9.68
C VAL A 31 -12.62 4.19 10.32
N LEU A 32 -13.80 4.01 10.90
CA LEU A 32 -14.16 2.77 11.60
C LEU A 32 -14.65 1.65 10.67
N LYS A 33 -14.83 1.93 9.37
CA LYS A 33 -15.25 0.93 8.38
C LYS A 33 -14.13 -0.03 7.96
N HIS A 34 -12.87 0.40 8.00
CA HIS A 34 -11.74 -0.38 7.50
C HIS A 34 -10.73 -0.71 8.61
N ASP A 35 -10.21 -1.93 8.60
CA ASP A 35 -9.34 -2.42 9.69
C ASP A 35 -8.02 -1.65 9.80
N GLY A 36 -7.45 -1.21 8.67
CA GLY A 36 -6.25 -0.37 8.68
C GLY A 36 -6.46 0.98 9.37
N THR A 37 -7.58 1.65 9.06
CA THR A 37 -7.89 2.97 9.64
C THR A 37 -8.38 2.86 11.09
N LYS A 38 -8.95 1.72 11.51
CA LYS A 38 -9.20 1.44 12.94
C LYS A 38 -7.91 1.45 13.78
N GLN A 39 -6.79 0.98 13.24
CA GLN A 39 -5.52 1.02 13.97
C GLN A 39 -5.05 2.45 14.23
N LEU A 40 -5.28 3.38 13.29
CA LEU A 40 -5.00 4.80 13.47
C LEU A 40 -5.89 5.39 14.56
N PHE A 41 -7.18 5.08 14.53
CA PHE A 41 -8.13 5.50 15.55
C PHE A 41 -7.75 5.01 16.95
N PHE A 42 -7.32 3.75 17.10
CA PHE A 42 -6.81 3.25 18.37
C PHE A 42 -5.55 3.99 18.84
N GLY A 43 -4.65 4.32 17.91
CA GLY A 43 -3.47 5.13 18.20
C GLY A 43 -3.85 6.52 18.75
N GLU A 44 -4.86 7.15 18.14
CA GLU A 44 -5.39 8.44 18.57
C GLU A 44 -6.03 8.35 19.96
N CYS A 45 -6.85 7.32 20.20
CA CYS A 45 -7.48 7.07 21.50
C CYS A 45 -6.46 6.83 22.62
N LYS A 46 -5.31 6.20 22.33
CA LYS A 46 -4.23 6.00 23.31
C LYS A 46 -3.52 7.31 23.71
N ALA A 47 -3.59 8.32 22.85
CA ALA A 47 -3.06 9.65 23.15
C ALA A 47 -4.07 10.54 23.91
N ASP A 48 -5.34 10.12 24.00
CA ASP A 48 -6.38 10.84 24.73
C ASP A 48 -6.29 10.53 26.24
N PRO A 49 -6.01 11.52 27.10
CA PRO A 49 -5.87 11.29 28.55
C PRO A 49 -7.19 10.92 29.24
N THR A 50 -8.34 11.12 28.59
CA THR A 50 -9.66 10.80 29.15
C THR A 50 -10.02 9.32 28.99
N ILE A 51 -9.26 8.58 28.18
CA ILE A 51 -9.53 7.18 27.85
C ILE A 51 -8.55 6.27 28.57
N LYS A 52 -9.09 5.22 29.20
CA LYS A 52 -8.25 4.23 29.88
C LYS A 52 -7.66 3.26 28.85
N ASN A 53 -6.34 3.11 28.86
CA ASN A 53 -5.66 2.14 27.98
C ASN A 53 -6.17 0.70 28.13
N SER A 54 -6.57 0.29 29.34
CA SER A 54 -7.16 -1.03 29.60
C SER A 54 -8.48 -1.26 28.85
N GLN A 55 -9.28 -0.21 28.65
CA GLN A 55 -10.50 -0.30 27.85
C GLN A 55 -10.15 -0.55 26.38
N ILE A 56 -9.16 0.17 25.85
CA ILE A 56 -8.69 0.01 24.46
C ILE A 56 -8.17 -1.42 24.24
N GLU A 57 -7.32 -1.93 25.15
CA GLU A 57 -6.75 -3.27 25.06
C GLU A 57 -7.83 -4.37 25.08
N LYS A 58 -8.85 -4.20 25.92
CA LYS A 58 -10.00 -5.14 25.96
C LYS A 58 -10.72 -5.19 24.61
N ILE A 59 -10.99 -4.03 24.02
CA ILE A 59 -11.65 -3.93 22.70
C ILE A 59 -10.76 -4.55 21.61
N GLN A 60 -9.47 -4.24 21.59
CA GLN A 60 -8.53 -4.81 20.63
C GLN A 60 -8.47 -6.34 20.73
N LYS A 61 -8.47 -6.89 21.95
CA LYS A 61 -8.49 -8.34 22.17
C LYS A 61 -9.77 -8.98 21.62
N GLN A 62 -10.94 -8.41 21.95
CA GLN A 62 -12.23 -8.90 21.46
C GLN A 62 -12.30 -8.90 19.92
N LEU A 63 -11.86 -7.80 19.28
CA LEU A 63 -11.84 -7.72 17.81
C LEU A 63 -10.90 -8.76 17.18
N LYS A 64 -9.73 -9.00 17.79
CA LYS A 64 -8.78 -10.01 17.30
C LYS A 64 -9.34 -11.42 17.42
N GLU A 65 -10.04 -11.72 18.51
CA GLU A 65 -10.73 -13.01 18.69
C GLU A 65 -11.84 -13.20 17.65
N GLN A 66 -12.62 -12.16 17.35
CA GLN A 66 -13.64 -12.21 16.31
C GLN A 66 -13.03 -12.41 14.92
N GLN A 67 -11.98 -11.64 14.60
CA GLN A 67 -11.26 -11.76 13.34
C GLN A 67 -10.68 -13.18 13.15
N ALA A 68 -10.12 -13.77 14.20
CA ALA A 68 -9.57 -15.13 14.13
C ALA A 68 -10.65 -16.18 13.79
N LYS A 69 -11.86 -16.04 14.34
CA LYS A 69 -13.00 -16.91 14.01
C LYS A 69 -13.43 -16.74 12.56
N ASP A 70 -13.55 -15.50 12.10
CA ASP A 70 -13.95 -15.19 10.72
C ASP A 70 -12.90 -15.69 9.71
N ASP A 71 -11.60 -15.53 10.03
CA ASP A 71 -10.49 -16.02 9.23
C ASP A 71 -10.48 -17.54 9.16
N GLN A 72 -10.73 -18.23 10.27
CA GLN A 72 -10.82 -19.68 10.30
C GLN A 72 -11.96 -20.18 9.40
N TYR A 73 -13.12 -19.51 9.47
CA TYR A 73 -14.25 -19.80 8.58
C TYR A 73 -13.90 -19.55 7.10
N ARG A 74 -13.27 -18.42 6.77
CA ARG A 74 -12.89 -18.13 5.37
C ARG A 74 -11.86 -19.12 4.84
N LYS A 75 -10.89 -19.54 5.67
CA LYS A 75 -9.91 -20.58 5.31
C LYS A 75 -10.55 -21.92 4.99
N SER A 76 -11.64 -22.29 5.66
CA SER A 76 -12.33 -23.55 5.36
C SER A 76 -13.16 -23.49 4.08
N GLN A 77 -13.61 -22.29 3.67
CA GLN A 77 -14.45 -22.09 2.49
C GLN A 77 -13.69 -21.69 1.21
N LEU A 78 -12.48 -21.15 1.34
CA LEU A 78 -11.72 -20.57 0.23
C LEU A 78 -10.33 -21.21 0.14
N ALA A 79 -10.03 -21.84 -0.99
CA ALA A 79 -8.80 -22.63 -1.19
C ALA A 79 -7.48 -21.83 -1.02
N HIS A 80 -7.50 -20.51 -1.26
CA HIS A 80 -6.31 -19.66 -1.23
C HIS A 80 -6.48 -18.41 -0.35
N TYR A 81 -7.33 -18.48 0.67
CA TYR A 81 -7.51 -17.34 1.57
C TYR A 81 -6.30 -17.12 2.48
N GLN A 82 -5.79 -15.89 2.47
CA GLN A 82 -4.78 -15.41 3.39
C GLN A 82 -5.30 -14.19 4.16
N PRO A 83 -5.29 -14.21 5.50
CA PRO A 83 -5.78 -13.08 6.28
C PRO A 83 -4.79 -11.91 6.23
N LEU A 84 -5.33 -10.70 6.12
CA LEU A 84 -4.55 -9.47 6.18
C LEU A 84 -4.58 -8.92 7.62
N ASN A 85 -3.43 -9.00 8.30
CA ASN A 85 -3.32 -8.56 9.69
C ASN A 85 -2.58 -7.23 9.78
N TYR A 86 -3.31 -6.16 10.11
CA TYR A 86 -2.73 -4.84 10.33
C TYR A 86 -1.99 -4.81 11.68
N LYS A 87 -0.78 -4.23 11.68
CA LYS A 87 -0.01 -4.02 12.90
C LYS A 87 -0.61 -2.84 13.70
N PRO A 88 -0.51 -2.85 15.04
CA PRO A 88 -0.82 -1.67 15.84
C PRO A 88 0.06 -0.50 15.39
N VAL A 89 -0.53 0.68 15.23
CA VAL A 89 0.20 1.90 14.89
C VAL A 89 -0.01 2.94 15.99
N SER A 90 1.05 3.64 16.39
CA SER A 90 0.89 4.91 17.09
C SER A 90 0.76 6.03 16.04
N PRO A 91 0.10 7.16 16.36
CA PRO A 91 0.01 8.29 15.44
C PRO A 91 1.40 8.81 15.04
N GLU A 92 2.35 8.82 15.98
CA GLU A 92 3.74 9.21 15.73
C GLU A 92 4.46 8.23 14.79
N TYR A 93 4.27 6.92 14.97
CA TYR A 93 4.83 5.92 14.07
C TYR A 93 4.25 6.06 12.66
N TYR A 94 2.94 6.29 12.52
CA TYR A 94 2.30 6.50 11.23
C TYR A 94 2.78 7.78 10.54
N LEU A 95 2.85 8.91 11.26
CA LEU A 95 3.36 10.16 10.71
C LEU A 95 4.81 9.98 10.25
N LYS A 96 5.64 9.32 11.05
CA LYS A 96 7.04 9.07 10.67
C LYS A 96 7.14 8.18 9.44
N THR A 97 6.37 7.10 9.34
CA THR A 97 6.43 6.16 8.21
C THR A 97 5.76 6.71 6.96
N ALA A 98 4.52 7.21 7.03
CA ALA A 98 3.80 7.73 5.87
C ALA A 98 4.45 9.01 5.32
N PHE A 99 4.95 9.90 6.19
CA PHE A 99 5.70 11.08 5.74
C PHE A 99 7.06 10.68 5.15
N SER A 100 7.77 9.74 5.77
CA SER A 100 9.03 9.23 5.21
C SER A 100 8.79 8.56 3.86
N ASP A 101 7.78 7.71 3.72
CA ASP A 101 7.49 6.98 2.47
C ASP A 101 7.00 7.94 1.39
N ALA A 102 6.20 8.96 1.72
CA ALA A 102 5.78 9.99 0.78
C ALA A 102 6.96 10.87 0.33
N ILE A 103 7.87 11.22 1.24
CA ILE A 103 9.11 11.95 0.91
C ILE A 103 10.02 11.07 0.06
N MET A 104 10.23 9.80 0.42
CA MET A 104 11.05 8.87 -0.35
C MET A 104 10.45 8.68 -1.74
N ALA A 105 9.14 8.47 -1.86
CA ALA A 105 8.47 8.42 -3.15
C ALA A 105 8.65 9.72 -3.94
N ALA A 106 8.50 10.89 -3.32
CA ALA A 106 8.71 12.17 -4.02
C ALA A 106 10.17 12.42 -4.44
N LEU A 107 11.13 12.04 -3.61
CA LEU A 107 12.57 12.19 -3.88
C LEU A 107 13.05 11.20 -4.95
N TYR A 108 12.67 9.93 -4.83
CA TYR A 108 13.10 8.86 -5.73
C TYR A 108 12.23 8.70 -6.98
N ALA A 109 11.00 9.24 -7.03
CA ALA A 109 10.21 9.28 -8.28
C ALA A 109 10.98 9.99 -9.41
N ARG A 110 11.80 11.00 -9.06
CA ARG A 110 12.65 11.71 -10.02
C ARG A 110 13.82 10.85 -10.52
N ASP A 111 14.35 9.97 -9.68
CA ASP A 111 15.44 9.05 -10.04
C ASP A 111 14.93 7.85 -10.85
N GLU A 112 13.74 7.33 -10.55
CA GLU A 112 13.12 6.25 -11.33
C GLU A 112 12.81 6.70 -12.77
N ASP A 113 12.29 7.91 -12.94
CA ASP A 113 12.04 8.49 -14.26
C ASP A 113 13.35 8.75 -15.03
N TYR A 114 14.40 9.20 -14.34
CA TYR A 114 15.72 9.39 -14.93
C TYR A 114 16.37 8.05 -15.34
N GLN A 115 16.25 7.01 -14.51
CA GLN A 115 16.70 5.65 -14.81
C GLN A 115 15.95 5.08 -16.04
N ARG A 116 14.63 5.26 -16.10
CA ARG A 116 13.81 4.85 -17.25
C ARG A 116 14.22 5.58 -18.53
N GLN A 117 14.48 6.89 -18.47
CA GLN A 117 14.95 7.64 -19.63
C GLN A 117 16.33 7.18 -20.12
N ARG A 118 17.28 6.92 -19.21
CA ARG A 118 18.59 6.38 -19.57
C ARG A 118 18.49 5.01 -20.23
N GLN A 119 17.65 4.11 -19.71
CA GLN A 119 17.45 2.79 -20.32
C GLN A 119 16.81 2.90 -21.71
N ALA A 120 15.82 3.79 -21.88
CA ALA A 120 15.19 4.04 -23.17
C ALA A 120 16.18 4.62 -24.20
N GLN A 121 17.11 5.48 -23.77
CA GLN A 121 18.19 5.99 -24.62
C GLN A 121 19.17 4.88 -25.03
N GLY A 122 19.63 4.06 -24.08
CA GLY A 122 20.53 2.94 -24.35
C GLY A 122 19.92 1.90 -25.31
N LEU A 123 18.61 1.63 -25.21
CA LEU A 123 17.90 0.76 -26.14
C LEU A 123 17.86 1.33 -27.56
N LYS A 124 17.60 2.63 -27.72
CA LYS A 124 17.61 3.30 -29.04
C LYS A 124 19.00 3.28 -29.69
N GLU A 125 20.05 3.50 -28.90
CA GLU A 125 21.43 3.44 -29.39
C GLU A 125 21.79 2.02 -29.84
N ALA A 126 21.40 0.99 -29.07
CA ALA A 126 21.61 -0.40 -29.43
C ALA A 126 20.84 -0.77 -30.72
N GLU A 127 19.58 -0.36 -30.85
CA GLU A 127 18.79 -0.55 -32.09
C GLU A 127 19.42 0.13 -33.30
N TRP A 128 19.97 1.34 -33.13
CA TRP A 128 20.66 2.08 -34.18
C TRP A 128 21.95 1.38 -34.64
N GLU A 129 22.76 0.90 -33.70
CA GLU A 129 23.96 0.13 -34.02
C GLU A 129 23.64 -1.20 -34.71
N MET A 130 22.57 -1.89 -34.29
CA MET A 130 22.10 -3.12 -34.93
C MET A 130 21.63 -2.87 -36.38
N THR A 131 20.85 -1.82 -36.61
CA THR A 131 20.40 -1.46 -37.97
C THR A 131 21.54 -0.98 -38.86
N LYS A 132 22.53 -0.26 -38.31
CA LYS A 132 23.74 0.13 -39.04
C LYS A 132 24.55 -1.09 -39.48
N LYS A 133 24.78 -2.05 -38.58
CA LYS A 133 25.47 -3.32 -38.90
C LYS A 133 24.70 -4.12 -39.97
N GLN A 134 23.39 -4.25 -39.82
CA GLN A 134 22.55 -4.93 -40.83
C GLN A 134 22.67 -4.28 -42.22
N ARG A 135 22.65 -2.94 -42.29
CA ARG A 135 22.84 -2.21 -43.55
C ARG A 135 24.23 -2.45 -44.16
N GLN A 136 25.28 -2.45 -43.34
CA GLN A 136 26.65 -2.76 -43.79
C GLN A 136 26.76 -4.19 -44.35
N HIS A 137 26.14 -5.17 -43.69
CA HIS A 137 26.10 -6.56 -44.18
C HIS A 137 25.32 -6.69 -45.50
N GLN A 138 24.19 -5.98 -45.64
CA GLN A 138 23.43 -5.96 -46.90
C GLN A 138 24.21 -5.31 -48.06
N THR A 139 24.94 -4.22 -47.81
CA THR A 139 25.79 -3.60 -48.84
C THR A 139 26.99 -4.48 -49.21
N ARG A 140 27.57 -5.20 -48.24
CA ARG A 140 28.73 -6.08 -48.49
C ARG A 140 28.34 -7.32 -49.29
N ASN A 141 27.19 -7.94 -48.98
CA ASN A 141 26.69 -9.09 -49.75
C ASN A 141 26.26 -8.71 -51.18
N ARG A 142 25.95 -7.43 -51.44
CA ARG A 142 25.66 -6.94 -52.80
C ARG A 142 26.91 -6.77 -53.67
N HIS A 143 28.10 -6.71 -53.06
CA HIS A 143 29.39 -6.62 -53.75
C HIS A 143 30.08 -7.99 -53.92
N GLU A 144 29.64 -9.04 -53.23
CA GLU A 144 30.18 -10.40 -53.38
C GLU A 144 29.39 -11.27 -54.39
N ASP A 145 28.15 -10.88 -54.77
CA ASP A 145 27.29 -11.63 -55.73
C ASP A 145 27.38 -11.11 -57.18
N GLY A 146 28.45 -10.38 -57.52
CA GLY A 146 28.74 -9.88 -58.87
C GLY A 146 29.87 -10.63 -59.61
N GLY A 147 30.30 -11.79 -59.08
CA GLY A 147 31.31 -12.64 -59.69
C GLY A 147 30.69 -13.67 -60.63
N MET A 148 30.68 -13.35 -61.93
CA MET A 148 30.18 -14.17 -63.04
C MET A 148 30.62 -15.64 -62.96
N HIS A 149 29.63 -16.54 -62.86
CA HIS A 149 29.76 -17.90 -63.39
C HIS A 149 29.78 -17.82 -64.92
N LEU A 150 30.92 -18.15 -65.53
CA LEU A 150 31.06 -18.83 -66.83
C LEU A 150 32.41 -19.55 -66.86
#